data_AF-A0A914VAS7-F1
#
_entry.id   AF-A0A914VAS7-F1
#
_cell.length_a   1.000
_cell.length_b   1.000
_cell.length_c   1.000
_cell.angle_alpha   90.00
_cell.angle_beta   90.00
_cell.angle_gamma   90.00
#
_symmetry.space_group_name_H-M   'P 1'
#
loop_
_entity.id
_entity.type
_entity.pdbx_description
1 polymer ?
#
loop_
_entity_poly.entity_id
_entity_poly.type
_entity_poly.pdbx_seq_one_letter_code
_entity_poly.pdbx_strand_id
1 'polypeptide(L)'
;MSSHEFHLNPDLFFLYLLPPIVLDAGYFMPSRAFLHNIVTILIFAVFGTLWNTLSIGLTLYYCQDWFSMEFGIVDIFLFSALIAAVDPVA
;
A
#
# COMPACT_ATOMS: atom_id res chain seq x y z
N MET A 1 -10.90 -4.66 -38.83
CA MET A 1 -9.66 -4.78 -38.02
C MET A 1 -9.87 -3.93 -36.76
N SER A 2 -10.73 -4.38 -35.84
CA SER A 2 -11.01 -3.61 -34.61
C SER A 2 -9.91 -3.89 -33.60
N SER A 3 -9.18 -2.85 -33.22
CA SER A 3 -8.28 -2.84 -32.07
C SER A 3 -9.08 -3.27 -30.83
N HIS A 4 -8.82 -4.48 -30.34
CA HIS A 4 -9.28 -4.92 -29.03
C HIS A 4 -8.56 -4.06 -27.98
N GLU A 5 -9.22 -2.99 -27.53
CA GLU A 5 -8.80 -2.26 -26.34
C GLU A 5 -8.94 -3.20 -25.13
N PHE A 6 -7.80 -3.71 -24.67
CA PHE A 6 -7.73 -4.46 -23.42
C PHE A 6 -7.86 -3.48 -22.26
N HIS A 7 -9.08 -3.28 -21.77
CA HIS A 7 -9.33 -2.60 -20.50
C HIS A 7 -9.04 -3.56 -19.35
N LEU A 8 -8.07 -3.22 -18.50
CA LEU A 8 -7.80 -3.94 -17.26
C LEU A 8 -8.89 -3.59 -16.23
N ASN A 9 -9.86 -4.49 -16.07
CA ASN A 9 -10.82 -4.37 -14.98
C ASN A 9 -10.11 -4.60 -13.63
N PRO A 10 -10.42 -3.81 -12.58
CA PRO A 10 -9.78 -3.96 -11.27
C PRO A 10 -9.98 -5.37 -10.70
N ASP A 11 -11.14 -5.99 -10.89
CA ASP A 11 -11.39 -7.36 -10.42
C ASP A 11 -10.44 -8.38 -11.07
N LEU A 12 -10.13 -8.23 -12.36
CA LEU A 12 -9.16 -9.09 -13.04
C LEU A 12 -7.74 -8.85 -12.51
N PHE A 13 -7.40 -7.59 -12.23
CA PHE A 13 -6.10 -7.24 -11.65
C PHE A 13 -5.92 -7.85 -10.26
N PHE A 14 -6.85 -7.61 -9.33
CA PHE A 14 -6.74 -8.06 -7.95
C PHE A 14 -6.85 -9.59 -7.80
N LEU A 15 -7.70 -10.25 -8.60
CA LEU A 15 -7.93 -11.70 -8.47
C LEU A 15 -6.91 -12.55 -9.25
N TYR A 16 -6.38 -12.06 -10.37
CA TYR A 16 -5.53 -12.88 -11.26
C TYR A 16 -4.13 -12.33 -11.47
N LEU A 17 -3.95 -11.01 -11.47
CA LEU A 17 -2.64 -10.41 -11.75
C LEU A 17 -1.81 -10.21 -10.47
N LEU A 18 -2.46 -9.80 -9.38
CA LEU A 18 -1.81 -9.52 -8.11
C LEU A 18 -1.24 -10.79 -7.44
N PRO A 19 -1.93 -11.96 -7.41
CA PRO A 19 -1.38 -13.15 -6.75
C PRO A 19 -0.06 -13.66 -7.37
N PRO A 20 0.09 -13.75 -8.70
CA PRO A 20 1.37 -14.07 -9.33
C PRO A 20 2.48 -13.07 -9.01
N ILE A 21 2.18 -11.76 -8.99
CA ILE A 21 3.18 -10.70 -8.72
C ILE A 21 3.74 -10.86 -7.30
N VAL A 22 2.86 -11.04 -6.31
CA VAL A 22 3.28 -11.21 -4.91
C VAL A 22 4.04 -12.53 -4.72
N LEU A 23 3.64 -13.60 -5.41
CA LEU A 23 4.34 -14.89 -5.38
C LEU A 23 5.74 -14.79 -5.98
N ASP A 24 5.88 -14.14 -7.12
CA ASP A 24 7.15 -13.97 -7.82
C ASP A 24 8.14 -13.13 -6.97
N ALA A 25 7.65 -12.01 -6.42
CA ALA A 25 8.43 -11.16 -5.51
C ALA A 25 8.86 -11.92 -4.23
N GLY A 26 7.98 -12.74 -3.67
CA GLY A 26 8.29 -13.58 -2.51
C GLY A 26 9.28 -14.71 -2.82
N TYR A 27 9.18 -15.33 -4.00
CA TYR A 27 10.04 -16.45 -4.41
C TYR A 27 11.49 -16.00 -4.67
N PHE A 28 11.69 -14.83 -5.27
CA PHE A 28 13.03 -14.28 -5.51
C PHE A 28 13.67 -13.62 -4.28
N MET A 29 12.96 -13.53 -3.15
CA MET A 29 13.50 -12.94 -1.93
C MET A 29 14.58 -13.85 -1.29
N PRO A 30 15.79 -13.33 -0.98
CA PRO A 30 16.86 -14.11 -0.36
C PRO A 30 16.52 -14.47 1.10
N SER A 31 15.91 -15.64 1.28
CA SER A 31 15.36 -16.13 2.55
C SER A 31 16.36 -16.14 3.70
N ARG A 32 17.64 -16.45 3.45
CA ARG A 32 18.68 -16.45 4.52
C ARG A 32 18.96 -15.06 5.09
N ALA A 33 19.05 -14.04 4.24
CA ALA A 33 19.31 -12.66 4.67
C ALA A 33 18.06 -12.03 5.30
N PHE A 34 16.88 -12.36 4.77
CA PHE A 34 15.59 -11.95 5.30
C PHE A 34 15.36 -12.49 6.72
N LEU A 35 15.55 -13.79 6.93
CA LEU A 35 15.34 -14.41 8.24
C LEU A 35 16.37 -13.95 9.28
N HIS A 36 17.59 -13.61 8.86
CA HIS A 36 18.59 -13.02 9.77
C HIS A 36 18.16 -11.65 10.30
N ASN A 37 17.47 -10.84 9.49
CA ASN A 37 17.07 -9.48 9.83
C ASN A 37 15.56 -9.34 10.10
N ILE A 38 14.87 -10.44 10.39
CA ILE A 38 13.40 -10.47 10.47
C ILE A 38 12.84 -9.48 11.49
N VAL A 39 13.56 -9.24 12.60
CA VAL A 39 13.17 -8.28 13.63
C VAL A 39 13.17 -6.85 13.07
N THR A 40 14.25 -6.45 12.39
CA THR A 40 14.37 -5.13 11.78
C THR A 40 13.29 -4.94 10.71
N ILE A 41 13.07 -5.94 9.87
CA ILE A 41 12.05 -5.91 8.82
C ILE A 41 10.65 -5.77 9.43
N LEU A 42 10.34 -6.54 10.48
CA LEU A 42 9.05 -6.47 11.17
C LEU A 42 8.85 -5.10 11.84
N ILE A 43 9.89 -4.51 12.43
CA ILE A 43 9.81 -3.17 13.02
C ILE A 43 9.49 -2.14 11.94
N PHE A 44 10.20 -2.15 10.81
CA PHE A 44 9.89 -1.26 9.70
C PHE A 44 8.51 -1.51 9.10
N ALA A 45 8.11 -2.78 8.96
CA ALA A 45 6.82 -3.14 8.40
C ALA A 45 5.65 -2.72 9.30
N VAL A 46 5.76 -2.84 10.63
CA VAL A 46 4.67 -2.50 11.55
C VAL A 46 4.76 -1.05 12.01
N PHE A 47 5.86 -0.66 12.63
CA PHE A 47 5.99 0.71 13.16
C PHE A 47 6.16 1.73 12.05
N GLY A 48 6.85 1.39 10.96
CA GLY A 48 6.99 2.29 9.82
C GLY A 48 5.66 2.56 9.12
N THR A 49 4.84 1.52 8.89
CA THR A 49 3.50 1.69 8.27
C THR A 49 2.52 2.40 9.21
N LEU A 50 2.53 2.10 10.50
CA LEU A 50 1.72 2.81 11.49
C LEU A 50 2.10 4.29 11.56
N TRP A 51 3.39 4.60 11.65
CA TRP A 51 3.85 5.98 11.68
C TRP A 51 3.52 6.73 10.38
N ASN A 52 3.65 6.07 9.23
CA ASN A 52 3.27 6.62 7.93
C ASN A 52 1.75 6.93 7.89
N THR A 53 0.92 5.95 8.21
CA THR A 53 -0.54 6.08 8.23
C THR A 53 -0.99 7.20 9.17
N LEU A 54 -0.43 7.24 10.38
CA LEU A 54 -0.74 8.29 11.37
C LEU A 54 -0.30 9.67 10.90
N SER A 55 0.91 9.79 10.35
CA SER A 55 1.45 11.07 9.89
C SER A 55 0.60 11.65 8.76
N ILE A 56 0.23 10.81 7.79
CA ILE A 56 -0.64 11.20 6.67
C ILE A 56 -2.05 11.54 7.18
N GLY A 57 -2.67 10.65 7.97
CA GLY A 57 -4.03 10.85 8.48
C GLY A 57 -4.16 12.11 9.34
N LEU A 58 -3.20 12.37 10.23
CA LEU A 58 -3.17 13.60 11.03
C LEU A 58 -2.97 14.84 10.15
N THR A 59 -2.08 14.79 9.16
CA THR A 59 -1.85 15.92 8.24
C THR A 59 -3.11 16.26 7.46
N LEU A 60 -3.82 15.25 6.93
CA LEU A 60 -5.10 15.46 6.25
C LEU A 60 -6.18 15.99 7.20
N TYR A 61 -6.24 15.47 8.44
CA TYR A 61 -7.17 15.96 9.45
C TYR A 61 -6.94 17.44 9.79
N TYR A 62 -5.68 17.89 9.91
CA TYR A 62 -5.41 19.31 10.19
C TYR A 62 -5.59 20.21 8.97
N CYS A 63 -5.35 19.71 7.76
CA CYS A 63 -5.53 20.47 6.53
C CYS A 63 -6.97 20.52 6.02
N GLN A 64 -7.92 19.79 6.62
CA GLN A 64 -9.31 19.73 6.14
C GLN A 64 -9.97 21.11 6.00
N ASP A 65 -9.66 22.03 6.91
CA ASP A 65 -10.16 23.41 6.93
C ASP A 65 -9.73 24.20 5.68
N TRP A 66 -8.59 23.85 5.07
CA TRP A 66 -8.09 24.50 3.86
C TRP A 66 -8.79 24.00 2.59
N PHE A 67 -9.34 22.78 2.61
CA PHE A 67 -9.96 22.16 1.44
C PHE A 67 -11.48 22.38 1.35
N SER A 68 -12.08 23.07 2.33
CA SER A 68 -13.53 23.35 2.38
C SER A 68 -14.41 22.10 2.25
N MET A 69 -13.87 20.94 2.63
CA MET A 69 -14.52 19.64 2.52
C MET A 69 -14.35 18.89 3.83
N GLU A 70 -15.46 18.59 4.48
CA GLU A 70 -15.48 17.80 5.71
C GLU A 70 -15.43 16.32 5.34
N PHE A 71 -14.36 15.64 5.72
CA PHE A 71 -14.22 14.19 5.59
C PHE A 71 -14.44 13.53 6.95
N GLY A 72 -15.08 12.35 6.95
CA GLY A 72 -15.15 11.54 8.16
C GLY A 72 -13.75 11.11 8.59
N ILE A 73 -13.51 11.05 9.90
CA ILE A 73 -12.20 10.62 10.42
C ILE A 73 -11.84 9.20 9.93
N VAL A 74 -12.84 8.33 9.78
CA VAL A 74 -12.67 6.99 9.22
C VAL A 74 -12.23 7.03 7.76
N ASP A 75 -12.81 7.92 6.94
CA ASP A 75 -12.46 8.05 5.52
C ASP A 75 -11.02 8.54 5.35
N ILE A 76 -10.61 9.51 6.17
CA ILE A 76 -9.23 10.01 6.20
C ILE A 76 -8.25 8.88 6.57
N PHE A 77 -8.55 8.12 7.62
CA PHE A 77 -7.68 7.03 8.05
C PHE A 77 -7.67 5.87 7.04
N LEU A 78 -8.80 5.56 6.41
CA LEU A 78 -8.91 4.53 5.37
C LEU A 78 -8.10 4.91 4.13
N PHE A 79 -8.18 6.16 3.68
CA PHE A 79 -7.34 6.68 2.61
C PHE A 79 -5.86 6.63 3.00
N SER A 80 -5.51 7.09 4.20
CA SER A 80 -4.12 7.09 4.68
C SER A 80 -3.53 5.69 4.77
N ALA A 81 -4.31 4.68 5.19
CA ALA A 81 -3.86 3.30 5.27
C ALA A 81 -3.66 2.68 3.88
N LEU A 82 -4.51 3.04 2.91
CA LEU A 82 -4.41 2.57 1.53
C LEU A 82 -3.13 3.07 0.86
N ILE A 83 -2.73 4.32 1.09
CA ILE A 83 -1.51 4.90 0.50
C ILE A 83 -0.24 4.63 1.33
N ALA A 84 -0.38 4.18 2.58
CA ALA A 84 0.75 3.82 3.43
C ALA A 84 1.40 2.48 3.07
N ALA A 85 0.76 1.67 2.20
CA ALA A 85 1.37 0.46 1.67
C ALA A 85 2.63 0.83 0.86
N VAL A 86 3.78 0.30 1.27
CA VAL A 86 5.07 0.53 0.61
C VAL A 86 5.45 -0.73 -0.17
N ASP A 87 5.48 -0.62 -1.49
CA ASP A 87 6.07 -1.63 -2.35
C ASP A 87 7.61 -1.42 -2.37
N PRO A 88 8.42 -2.40 -1.91
CA PRO A 88 9.88 -2.27 -1.91
C PRO A 88 10.50 -2.45 -3.30
N VAL A 89 9.69 -2.61 -4.36
CA VAL A 89 10.09 -2.91 -5.73
C VAL A 89 10.30 -1.62 -6.53
N ALA A 90 11.07 -0.69 -5.97
CA ALA A 90 11.54 0.53 -6.63
C ALA A 90 13.07 0.62 -6.54
#